data_AF-B7IZI1-F1
#
_entry.id   AF-B7IZI1-F1
#
_cell.length_a   1.000
_cell.length_b   1.000
_cell.length_c   1.000
_cell.angle_alpha   90.00
_cell.angle_beta   90.00
_cell.angle_gamma   90.00
#
_symmetry.space_group_name_H-M   'P 1'
#
loop_
_entity.id
_entity.type
_entity.pdbx_description
1 polymer ?
#
loop_
_entity_poly.entity_id
_entity_poly.type
_entity_poly.pdbx_seq_one_letter_code
_entity_poly.pdbx_strand_id
1 'polypeptide(L)'
;MGIEASQVRKDLQNEGADRASERRSYGLIGKVVDYHPNTGTKKAGGVCRCGRHKGEKIEVWEQHTVDVDVLQGNKIQKLYAVPCFVYSQGVIDKGFTKNDRVWIQFINGDPSMPIATAYYREPDQIELFWNNLSIRVAGFFEELLPGGGLL
;
A
#
# COMPACT_ATOMS: atom_id res chain seq x y z
N MET A 1 43.81 21.14 23.44
CA MET A 1 43.09 20.73 22.21
C MET A 1 42.64 19.26 22.31
N GLY A 2 41.77 18.90 23.26
CA GLY A 2 41.39 17.49 23.50
C GLY A 2 39.90 17.25 23.75
N ILE A 3 39.08 18.30 23.73
CA ILE A 3 37.65 18.24 24.08
C ILE A 3 36.80 18.07 22.82
N GLU A 4 37.15 18.74 21.71
CA GLU A 4 36.40 18.67 20.45
C GLU A 4 36.40 17.28 19.81
N ALA A 5 37.51 16.55 19.86
CA ALA A 5 37.60 15.19 19.32
C ALA A 5 36.70 14.18 20.07
N SER A 6 36.40 14.45 21.35
CA SER A 6 35.48 13.65 22.17
C SER A 6 34.02 13.94 21.84
N GLN A 7 33.68 15.20 21.56
CA GLN A 7 32.32 15.60 21.16
C GLN A 7 31.99 14.99 19.80
N VAL A 8 32.88 15.16 18.82
CA VAL A 8 32.69 14.65 17.45
C VAL A 8 32.56 13.13 17.41
N ARG A 9 33.32 12.40 18.23
CA ARG A 9 33.19 10.93 18.36
C ARG A 9 31.86 10.51 18.99
N LYS A 10 31.36 11.27 19.98
CA LYS A 10 30.05 11.03 20.57
C LYS A 10 28.93 11.32 19.57
N ASP A 11 29.04 12.39 18.80
CA ASP A 11 28.05 12.73 17.77
C ASP A 11 28.03 11.70 16.64
N LEU A 12 29.20 11.22 16.19
CA LEU A 12 29.31 10.10 15.25
C LEU A 12 28.78 8.78 15.80
N GLN A 13 28.98 8.51 17.10
CA GLN A 13 28.42 7.33 17.75
C GLN A 13 26.90 7.44 17.90
N ASN A 14 26.38 8.63 18.21
CA ASN A 14 24.95 8.87 18.33
C ASN A 14 24.27 8.83 16.95
N GLU A 15 24.84 9.45 15.91
CA GLU A 15 24.36 9.30 14.53
C GLU A 15 24.46 7.84 14.04
N GLY A 16 25.51 7.12 14.42
CA GLY A 16 25.66 5.70 14.11
C GLY A 16 24.63 4.82 14.84
N ALA A 17 24.33 5.16 16.08
CA ALA A 17 23.30 4.50 16.88
C ALA A 17 21.88 4.84 16.39
N ASP A 18 21.63 6.07 15.95
CA ASP A 18 20.36 6.51 15.38
C ASP A 18 20.10 5.84 14.03
N ARG A 19 21.11 5.77 13.14
CA ARG A 19 21.02 4.98 11.89
C ARG A 19 20.89 3.47 12.14
N ALA A 20 21.41 2.97 13.27
CA ALA A 20 21.23 1.58 13.67
C ALA A 20 19.87 1.35 14.35
N SER A 21 19.27 2.36 14.98
CA SER A 21 17.96 2.28 15.61
C SER A 21 16.82 2.40 14.59
N GLU A 22 17.06 3.04 13.44
CA GLU A 22 16.23 2.96 12.23
C GLU A 22 16.06 1.52 11.70
N ARG A 23 16.87 0.55 12.16
CA ARG A 23 16.79 -0.87 11.72
C ARG A 23 15.61 -1.65 12.30
N ARG A 24 14.67 -1.00 12.97
CA ARG A 24 13.34 -1.58 13.20
C ARG A 24 12.36 -0.90 12.28
N SER A 25 12.45 -1.19 10.97
CA SER A 25 11.38 -0.85 10.04
C SER A 25 10.18 -1.76 10.35
N TYR A 26 9.44 -1.41 11.40
CA TYR A 26 8.02 -1.71 11.49
C TYR A 26 7.39 -1.24 10.18
N GLY A 27 6.52 -2.06 9.60
CA GLY A 27 6.10 -1.88 8.20
C GLY A 27 5.70 -0.44 7.84
N LEU A 28 5.98 -0.06 6.58
CA LEU A 28 5.72 1.28 6.08
C LEU A 28 4.37 1.33 5.38
N ILE A 29 3.71 2.48 5.44
CA ILE A 29 2.52 2.72 4.61
C ILE A 29 2.99 3.29 3.28
N GLY A 30 2.68 2.59 2.21
CA GLY A 30 2.92 3.01 0.85
C GLY A 30 1.64 3.33 0.09
N LYS A 31 1.80 3.94 -1.08
CA LYS A 31 0.72 4.27 -2.00
C LYS A 31 0.94 3.56 -3.33
N VAL A 32 -0.07 2.83 -3.81
CA VAL A 32 0.02 2.08 -5.05
C VAL A 32 0.13 3.00 -6.25
N VAL A 33 1.12 2.74 -7.09
CA VAL A 33 1.33 3.44 -8.36
C VAL A 33 0.78 2.59 -9.51
N ASP A 34 1.24 1.34 -9.60
CA ASP A 34 0.90 0.40 -10.66
C ASP A 34 0.73 -1.02 -10.08
N TYR A 35 -0.33 -1.72 -10.46
CA TYR A 35 -0.56 -3.13 -10.12
C TYR A 35 -0.29 -4.01 -11.33
N HIS A 36 0.43 -5.11 -11.12
CA HIS A 36 0.77 -6.09 -12.15
C HIS A 36 -0.01 -7.38 -11.87
N PRO A 37 -1.20 -7.56 -12.50
CA PRO A 37 -2.07 -8.67 -12.19
C PRO A 37 -1.51 -10.00 -12.67
N ASN A 38 -1.94 -11.08 -12.03
CA ASN A 38 -1.59 -12.44 -12.43
C ASN A 38 -2.43 -12.90 -13.63
N THR A 39 -2.13 -12.38 -14.82
CA THR A 39 -2.84 -12.67 -16.08
C THR A 39 -2.13 -13.70 -16.96
N GLY A 40 -0.96 -14.19 -16.54
CA GLY A 40 -0.13 -15.10 -17.32
C GLY A 40 -0.24 -16.56 -16.87
N THR A 41 0.76 -17.35 -17.27
CA THR A 41 0.92 -18.74 -16.81
C THR A 41 2.26 -18.89 -16.10
N LYS A 42 2.48 -20.00 -15.39
CA LYS A 42 3.76 -20.30 -14.70
C LYS A 42 5.00 -20.23 -15.60
N LYS A 43 4.84 -20.30 -16.93
CA LYS A 43 5.94 -20.30 -17.91
C LYS A 43 5.99 -19.05 -18.79
N ALA A 44 4.95 -18.22 -18.77
CA ALA A 44 4.85 -17.09 -19.67
C ALA A 44 4.17 -15.90 -18.99
N GLY A 45 4.78 -14.74 -19.21
CA GLY A 45 4.26 -13.42 -18.89
C GLY A 45 2.79 -13.22 -19.25
N GLY A 46 2.08 -12.49 -18.38
CA GLY A 46 0.73 -12.02 -18.66
C GLY A 46 0.74 -10.70 -19.43
N VAL A 47 -0.44 -10.19 -19.76
CA VAL A 47 -0.60 -8.83 -20.30
C VAL A 47 -0.90 -7.88 -19.15
N CYS A 48 -0.10 -6.81 -19.03
CA CYS A 48 -0.29 -5.79 -18.01
C CYS A 48 -0.69 -4.46 -18.63
N ARG A 49 -1.84 -3.92 -18.19
CA ARG A 49 -2.38 -2.63 -18.67
C ARG A 49 -2.07 -1.47 -17.72
N CYS A 50 -1.11 -1.62 -16.82
CA CYS A 50 -0.70 -0.55 -15.92
C CYS A 50 -0.01 0.60 -16.67
N GLY A 51 0.23 1.73 -15.99
CA GLY A 51 0.83 2.92 -16.59
C GLY A 51 2.24 2.69 -17.13
N ARG A 52 2.99 1.74 -16.52
CA ARG A 52 4.34 1.35 -16.95
C ARG A 52 4.34 0.50 -18.24
N HIS A 53 3.45 -0.49 -18.33
CA HIS A 53 3.49 -1.50 -19.40
C HIS A 53 2.48 -1.27 -20.52
N LYS A 54 1.44 -0.44 -20.32
CA LYS A 54 0.51 0.02 -21.37
C LYS A 54 -0.10 -1.07 -22.27
N GLY A 55 -0.29 -2.28 -21.73
CA GLY A 55 -0.86 -3.42 -22.46
C GLY A 55 0.18 -4.36 -23.07
N GLU A 56 1.46 -4.18 -22.77
CA GLU A 56 2.53 -5.09 -23.15
C GLU A 56 2.57 -6.35 -22.26
N LYS A 57 3.34 -7.34 -22.72
CA LYS A 57 3.61 -8.54 -21.94
C LYS A 57 4.66 -8.24 -20.87
N ILE A 58 4.40 -8.69 -19.65
CA ILE A 58 5.35 -8.55 -18.52
C ILE A 58 6.12 -9.83 -18.29
N GLU A 59 7.22 -9.76 -17.56
CA GLU A 59 7.98 -10.95 -17.18
C GLU A 59 7.26 -11.80 -16.12
N VAL A 60 7.61 -13.08 -16.01
CA VAL A 60 6.93 -14.01 -15.07
C VAL A 60 7.12 -13.57 -13.61
N TRP A 61 8.29 -13.01 -13.27
CA TRP A 61 8.58 -12.54 -11.90
C TRP A 61 7.89 -11.22 -11.54
N GLU A 62 7.41 -10.45 -12.51
CA GLU A 62 6.63 -9.23 -12.27
C GLU A 62 5.13 -9.54 -12.04
N GLN A 63 4.70 -10.78 -12.24
CA GLN A 63 3.30 -11.17 -12.00
C GLN A 63 2.95 -11.13 -10.52
N HIS A 64 1.73 -10.70 -10.21
CA HIS A 64 1.23 -10.65 -8.83
C HIS A 64 2.09 -9.73 -7.95
N THR A 65 2.50 -8.60 -8.52
CA THR A 65 3.31 -7.60 -7.84
C THR A 65 2.72 -6.20 -7.96
N VAL A 66 3.21 -5.28 -7.16
CA VAL A 66 2.74 -3.89 -7.13
C VAL A 66 3.93 -2.93 -7.02
N ASP A 67 3.87 -1.83 -7.77
CA ASP A 67 4.79 -0.71 -7.63
C ASP A 67 4.20 0.28 -6.62
N VAL A 68 4.99 0.68 -5.63
CA VAL A 68 4.51 1.42 -4.46
C VAL A 68 5.45 2.57 -4.14
N ASP A 69 4.88 3.76 -3.92
CA ASP A 69 5.60 4.89 -3.37
C ASP A 69 5.51 4.87 -1.84
N VAL A 70 6.65 4.80 -1.17
CA VAL A 70 6.75 4.72 0.28
C VAL A 70 7.44 5.95 0.83
N LEU A 71 6.87 6.56 1.88
CA LEU A 71 7.48 7.70 2.55
C LEU A 71 8.49 7.22 3.59
N GLN A 72 9.76 7.59 3.41
CA GLN A 72 10.84 7.36 4.37
C GLN A 72 11.34 8.72 4.87
N GLY A 73 10.74 9.18 5.98
CA GLY A 73 10.99 10.52 6.52
C GLY A 73 10.64 11.60 5.50
N ASN A 74 11.67 12.28 4.97
CA ASN A 74 11.50 13.38 4.01
C ASN A 74 11.64 12.96 2.54
N LYS A 75 11.85 11.68 2.25
CA LYS A 75 12.02 11.18 0.87
C LYS A 75 10.92 10.19 0.52
N ILE A 76 10.46 10.27 -0.73
CA ILE A 76 9.60 9.24 -1.31
C ILE A 76 10.51 8.25 -2.03
N GLN A 77 10.50 6.99 -1.58
CA GLN A 77 11.17 5.89 -2.26
C GLN A 77 10.13 5.09 -3.04
N LYS A 78 10.40 4.90 -4.33
CA LYS A 78 9.60 4.00 -5.15
C LYS A 78 10.14 2.57 -5.06
N LEU A 79 9.29 1.65 -4.63
CA LEU A 79 9.55 0.22 -4.63
C LEU A 79 8.87 -0.39 -5.86
N TYR A 80 9.60 -1.20 -6.61
CA TYR A 80 9.12 -1.83 -7.84
C TYR A 80 8.89 -3.31 -7.64
N ALA A 81 7.89 -3.84 -8.33
CA ALA A 81 7.56 -5.27 -8.36
C ALA A 81 7.50 -5.90 -6.94
N VAL A 82 6.90 -5.18 -5.98
CA VAL A 82 6.74 -5.67 -4.61
C VAL A 82 5.73 -6.82 -4.62
N PRO A 83 6.09 -8.03 -4.16
CA PRO A 83 5.16 -9.15 -4.04
C PRO A 83 3.98 -8.77 -3.15
N CYS A 84 2.78 -9.25 -3.49
CA CYS A 84 1.57 -8.83 -2.79
C CYS A 84 0.57 -9.96 -2.56
N PHE A 85 -0.07 -9.96 -1.41
CA PHE A 85 -1.15 -10.90 -1.09
C PHE A 85 -2.49 -10.33 -1.54
N VAL A 86 -2.83 -10.55 -2.81
CA VAL A 86 -4.18 -10.25 -3.30
C VAL A 86 -5.05 -11.47 -3.05
N TYR A 87 -5.94 -11.37 -2.06
CA TYR A 87 -6.96 -12.37 -1.79
C TYR A 87 -8.06 -12.28 -2.85
N SER A 88 -8.00 -13.11 -3.89
CA SER A 88 -9.14 -13.25 -4.81
C SER A 88 -10.28 -13.93 -4.07
N GLN A 89 -11.31 -13.18 -3.67
CA GLN A 89 -12.58 -13.79 -3.25
C GLN A 89 -13.32 -14.25 -4.51
N GLY A 90 -13.00 -15.44 -5.01
CA GLY A 90 -13.67 -16.07 -6.16
C GLY A 90 -13.19 -15.56 -7.53
N VAL A 91 -14.12 -15.42 -8.47
CA VAL A 91 -13.86 -15.15 -9.91
C VAL A 91 -13.37 -13.71 -10.17
N ILE A 92 -13.56 -12.80 -9.20
CA ILE A 92 -13.24 -11.39 -9.37
C ILE A 92 -11.97 -11.08 -8.58
N ASP A 93 -10.86 -10.91 -9.29
CA ASP A 93 -9.65 -10.32 -8.72
C ASP A 93 -9.93 -8.83 -8.43
N LYS A 94 -10.24 -8.50 -7.18
CA LYS A 94 -10.25 -7.12 -6.69
C LYS A 94 -8.82 -6.71 -6.34
N GLY A 95 -7.96 -6.69 -7.35
CA GLY A 95 -6.58 -6.28 -7.22
C GLY A 95 -6.42 -4.83 -6.75
N PHE A 96 -5.16 -4.40 -6.65
CA PHE A 96 -4.88 -3.02 -6.25
C PHE A 96 -5.25 -2.05 -7.35
N THR A 97 -5.73 -0.89 -6.93
CA THR A 97 -5.99 0.25 -7.78
C THR A 97 -4.97 1.33 -7.48
N LYS A 98 -4.69 2.17 -8.48
CA LYS A 98 -3.84 3.34 -8.28
C LYS A 98 -4.37 4.18 -7.12
N ASN A 99 -3.45 4.63 -6.26
CA ASN A 99 -3.70 5.37 -5.02
C ASN A 99 -4.20 4.56 -3.82
N ASP A 100 -4.41 3.25 -3.92
CA ASP A 100 -4.66 2.42 -2.74
C ASP A 100 -3.52 2.58 -1.73
N ARG A 101 -3.85 2.64 -0.44
CA ARG A 101 -2.84 2.63 0.63
C ARG A 101 -2.51 1.18 0.96
N VAL A 102 -1.23 0.84 0.97
CA VAL A 102 -0.75 -0.52 1.21
C VAL A 102 0.20 -0.54 2.39
N TRP A 103 0.10 -1.60 3.19
CA TRP A 103 1.07 -1.88 4.24
C TRP A 103 2.22 -2.70 3.68
N ILE A 104 3.43 -2.18 3.76
CA ILE A 104 4.66 -2.80 3.28
C ILE A 104 5.43 -3.33 4.47
N GLN A 105 5.58 -4.65 4.55
CA GLN A 105 6.41 -5.31 5.54
C GLN A 105 7.72 -5.76 4.92
N PHE A 106 8.81 -5.63 5.67
CA PHE A 106 10.13 -6.09 5.26
C PHE A 106 10.43 -7.44 5.94
N ILE A 107 10.76 -8.46 5.15
CA ILE A 107 11.06 -9.80 5.69
C ILE A 107 12.30 -9.69 6.59
N ASN A 108 12.19 -10.11 7.85
CA ASN A 108 13.27 -9.99 8.85
C ASN A 108 13.82 -8.57 9.02
N GLY A 109 13.07 -7.54 8.62
CA GLY A 109 13.53 -6.15 8.63
C GLY A 109 14.51 -5.81 7.50
N ASP A 110 14.65 -6.64 6.47
CA ASP A 110 15.49 -6.37 5.30
C ASP A 110 14.76 -5.46 4.28
N PRO A 111 15.22 -4.20 4.08
CA PRO A 111 14.61 -3.27 3.14
C PRO A 111 14.62 -3.73 1.67
N SER A 112 15.50 -4.67 1.32
CA SER A 112 15.57 -5.25 -0.03
C SER A 112 14.48 -6.29 -0.30
N MET A 113 13.78 -6.74 0.75
CA MET A 113 12.72 -7.75 0.68
C MET A 113 11.37 -7.19 1.16
N PRO A 114 10.78 -6.20 0.47
CA PRO A 114 9.44 -5.71 0.78
C PRO A 114 8.36 -6.70 0.35
N ILE A 115 7.27 -6.77 1.10
CA ILE A 115 6.04 -7.47 0.74
C ILE A 115 4.84 -6.59 1.11
N ALA A 116 3.88 -6.46 0.20
CA ALA A 116 2.60 -5.81 0.49
C ALA A 116 1.64 -6.81 1.16
N THR A 117 1.29 -6.58 2.42
CA THR A 117 0.54 -7.53 3.27
C THR A 117 -0.93 -7.19 3.46
N ALA A 118 -1.27 -5.90 3.40
CA ALA A 118 -2.64 -5.43 3.54
C ALA A 118 -2.84 -4.17 2.71
N TYR A 119 -4.10 -3.84 2.41
CA TYR A 119 -4.44 -2.57 1.80
C TYR A 119 -5.74 -2.00 2.32
N TYR A 120 -5.85 -0.69 2.13
CA TYR A 120 -7.02 0.10 2.38
C TYR A 120 -7.27 1.00 1.16
N ARG A 121 -8.50 0.95 0.66
CA ARG A 121 -8.99 1.82 -0.40
C ARG A 121 -9.87 2.88 0.23
N GLU A 122 -9.50 4.15 0.04
CA GLU A 122 -10.38 5.25 0.40
C GLU A 122 -11.61 5.21 -0.53
N PRO A 123 -12.84 5.26 0.02
CA PRO A 123 -14.04 5.32 -0.80
C PRO A 123 -14.03 6.59 -1.66
N ASP A 124 -14.52 6.47 -2.89
CA ASP A 124 -14.58 7.62 -3.78
C ASP A 124 -15.56 8.68 -3.24
N GLN A 125 -15.33 9.95 -3.53
CA GLN A 125 -16.20 11.05 -3.10
C GLN A 125 -17.65 10.87 -3.58
N ILE A 126 -17.81 10.26 -4.76
CA ILE A 126 -19.13 9.91 -5.32
C ILE A 126 -19.77 8.76 -4.52
N GLU A 127 -19.01 7.73 -4.16
CA GLU A 127 -19.50 6.65 -3.31
C GLU A 127 -19.91 7.17 -1.92
N LEU A 128 -19.09 8.03 -1.33
CA LEU A 128 -19.41 8.74 -0.09
C LEU A 128 -20.67 9.59 -0.21
N PHE A 129 -20.86 10.29 -1.34
CA PHE A 129 -22.07 11.07 -1.60
C PHE A 129 -23.32 10.19 -1.64
N TRP A 130 -23.29 9.09 -2.41
CA TRP A 130 -24.44 8.17 -2.51
C TRP A 130 -24.73 7.46 -1.19
N ASN A 131 -23.69 7.06 -0.45
CA ASN A 131 -23.85 6.48 0.88
C ASN A 131 -24.44 7.48 1.87
N ASN A 132 -23.99 8.74 1.84
CA ASN A 132 -24.57 9.78 2.69
C ASN A 132 -26.01 10.10 2.29
N LEU A 133 -26.33 10.08 1.00
CA LEU A 133 -27.68 10.28 0.50
C LEU A 133 -28.61 9.13 0.94
N SER A 134 -28.18 7.87 0.79
CA SER A 134 -28.99 6.72 1.19
C SER A 134 -29.26 6.70 2.69
N ILE A 135 -28.26 7.03 3.52
CA ILE A 135 -28.42 7.15 4.98
C ILE A 135 -29.36 8.30 5.34
N ARG A 136 -29.24 9.47 4.69
CA ARG A 136 -30.14 10.60 4.95
C ARG A 136 -31.58 10.34 4.51
N VAL A 137 -31.77 9.65 3.39
CA VAL A 137 -33.10 9.22 2.93
C VAL A 137 -33.68 8.19 3.91
N ALA A 138 -32.90 7.22 4.36
CA ALA A 138 -33.34 6.25 5.38
C ALA A 138 -33.76 6.96 6.68
N GLY A 139 -32.95 7.90 7.18
CA GLY A 139 -33.29 8.71 8.35
C GLY A 139 -34.53 9.59 8.16
N PHE A 140 -34.74 10.16 6.97
CA PHE A 140 -35.95 10.91 6.65
C PHE A 140 -37.20 10.01 6.68
N PHE A 141 -37.13 8.79 6.14
CA PHE A 141 -38.26 7.86 6.22
C PHE A 141 -38.51 7.32 7.63
N GLU A 142 -37.47 7.09 8.43
CA GLU A 142 -37.62 6.74 9.85
C GLU A 142 -38.26 7.87 10.68
N GLU A 143 -37.90 9.13 10.40
CA GLU A 143 -38.46 10.29 11.11
C GLU A 143 -39.87 10.66 10.64
N LEU A 144 -40.20 10.41 9.36
CA LEU A 144 -41.54 10.67 8.79
C LEU A 144 -42.55 9.55 9.07
N LEU A 145 -42.09 8.32 9.36
CA LEU A 145 -42.93 7.17 9.75
C LEU A 145 -42.64 6.76 11.20
N PRO A 146 -43.05 7.57 12.21
CA PRO A 146 -42.98 7.15 13.60
C PRO A 146 -44.04 6.05 13.83
N GLY A 147 -43.64 4.80 13.61
CA GLY A 147 -44.53 3.63 13.73
C GLY A 147 -44.10 2.38 12.97
N GLY A 148 -43.05 2.43 12.15
CA GLY A 148 -42.52 1.26 11.43
C GLY A 148 -41.61 0.35 12.27
N GLY A 149 -41.93 0.13 13.54
CA GLY A 149 -41.30 -0.95 14.31
C GLY A 149 -41.87 -2.30 13.86
N LEU A 150 -41.11 -3.05 13.07
CA LEU A 150 -41.28 -4.50 12.90
C LEU A 150 -40.37 -5.16 13.95
N LEU A 151 -40.90 -5.91 14.94
CA LEU A 151 -41.25 -7.33 14.83
C LEU A 151 -40.26 -8.13 13.98
#